data_AF-A0A6J1FNX9-F1
#
_entry.id   AF-A0A6J1FNX9-F1
#
_cell.length_a   1.000
_cell.length_b   1.000
_cell.length_c   1.000
_cell.angle_alpha   90.00
_cell.angle_beta   90.00
_cell.angle_gamma   90.00
#
_symmetry.space_group_name_H-M   'P 1'
#
loop_
_entity.id
_entity.type
_entity.pdbx_description
1 polymer ?
#
loop_
_entity_poly.entity_id
_entity_poly.type
_entity_poly.pdbx_seq_one_letter_code
_entity_poly.pdbx_strand_id
1 'polypeptide(L)'
;MVVEKNKEVQATWRMDALQKLLKEIHSLFLMFHGPIRLLLEKQPSGEVSRSHLYSFIMDYLSDFLVGKKLQLPSFVDCLKERGTVHMLTIGRDAAIEVQALVRTLDSCIGNALCHSLILFQDLLVSTSLSPEDTTNLFSYAVLRLTPSVLSSSASSWSYLIRGNTVSHVTQHGGNVGNRVIRPLQHGKWSKGKDGFLETDIWGMEASGRVNSTPKIWPFQTEKQMYLYVHQHKSLTLILLVPASSIPNGEQGISIIRQYFLENAYLKIMTVEEKLSKGWGGENAYHVGGYRYLLIDGDRQISRASPPGKVTTLTKESLLAMSKLREKIDLEKSRAKQDGVGEEKEVEVTIRAKNNAWVISRITRRKELYMVLEKANETVLYASDMVEKFSNRYCNGAFSLD
;
A
#
# COMPACT_ATOMS: atom_id res chain seq x y z
N MET A 1 7.74 -21.70 24.14
CA MET A 1 9.18 -21.41 23.89
C MET A 1 9.55 -20.14 24.65
N VAL A 2 10.60 -20.17 25.49
CA VAL A 2 11.04 -19.01 26.29
C VAL A 2 12.13 -18.25 25.51
N VAL A 3 11.97 -16.94 25.35
CA VAL A 3 12.86 -16.10 24.54
C VAL A 3 14.12 -15.72 25.35
N GLU A 4 15.28 -16.31 25.04
CA GLU A 4 16.57 -15.90 25.62
C GLU A 4 17.00 -14.48 25.20
N LYS A 5 17.72 -13.79 26.11
CA LYS A 5 18.21 -12.41 25.95
C LYS A 5 19.44 -12.44 25.03
N ASN A 6 19.28 -12.06 23.76
CA ASN A 6 20.43 -11.75 22.92
C ASN A 6 20.80 -10.26 23.10
N LYS A 7 22.09 -9.90 23.13
CA LYS A 7 22.57 -8.54 23.45
C LYS A 7 22.77 -7.64 22.20
N GLU A 8 22.51 -8.13 20.99
CA GLU A 8 22.73 -7.41 19.72
C GLU A 8 21.42 -6.97 19.01
N VAL A 9 20.44 -6.45 19.75
CA VAL A 9 19.04 -6.38 19.26
C VAL A 9 18.67 -5.05 18.57
N GLN A 10 19.62 -4.23 18.13
CA GLN A 10 19.28 -3.00 17.40
C GLN A 10 18.99 -3.23 15.90
N ALA A 11 19.16 -4.45 15.39
CA ALA A 11 18.81 -4.79 14.01
C ALA A 11 18.35 -6.25 13.87
N THR A 12 17.40 -6.72 14.69
CA THR A 12 16.70 -7.96 14.38
C THR A 12 15.78 -7.70 13.18
N TRP A 13 16.30 -7.93 11.98
CA TRP A 13 15.54 -7.84 10.75
C TRP A 13 14.95 -9.20 10.41
N ARG A 14 13.68 -9.18 9.99
CA ARG A 14 13.01 -10.36 9.46
C ARG A 14 13.32 -10.44 7.98
N MET A 15 14.01 -11.49 7.53
CA MET A 15 14.43 -11.64 6.13
C MET A 15 13.26 -11.53 5.14
N ASP A 16 12.11 -12.13 5.46
CA ASP A 16 10.89 -12.01 4.64
C ASP A 16 10.40 -10.56 4.50
N ALA A 17 10.54 -9.74 5.55
CA ALA A 17 10.16 -8.33 5.48
C ALA A 17 11.05 -7.54 4.49
N LEU A 18 12.36 -7.82 4.50
CA LEU A 18 13.30 -7.22 3.55
C LEU A 18 13.04 -7.72 2.12
N GLN A 19 12.75 -9.01 1.95
CA GLN A 19 12.39 -9.57 0.64
C GLN A 19 11.12 -8.93 0.08
N LYS A 20 10.11 -8.70 0.93
CA LYS A 20 8.87 -8.00 0.55
C LYS A 20 9.12 -6.55 0.14
N LEU A 21 10.01 -5.84 0.85
CA LEU A 21 10.44 -4.50 0.46
C LEU A 21 11.09 -4.50 -0.94
N LEU A 22 11.97 -5.45 -1.22
CA LEU A 22 12.60 -5.57 -2.55
C LEU A 22 11.59 -5.89 -3.65
N LYS A 23 10.60 -6.77 -3.36
CA LYS A 23 9.50 -7.07 -4.29
C LYS A 23 8.64 -5.85 -4.58
N GLU A 24 8.32 -5.06 -3.56
CA GLU A 24 7.55 -3.82 -3.72
C GLU A 24 8.30 -2.80 -4.59
N ILE A 25 9.60 -2.58 -4.35
CA ILE A 25 10.45 -1.72 -5.19
C ILE A 25 10.44 -2.21 -6.64
N HIS A 26 10.63 -3.51 -6.85
CA HIS A 26 10.65 -4.12 -8.17
C HIS A 26 9.30 -3.94 -8.90
N SER A 27 8.18 -4.22 -8.23
CA SER A 27 6.85 -4.11 -8.84
C SER A 27 6.50 -2.66 -9.17
N LEU A 28 6.82 -1.70 -8.29
CA LEU A 28 6.65 -0.28 -8.59
C LEU A 28 7.54 0.17 -9.76
N PHE A 29 8.79 -0.30 -9.83
CA PHE A 29 9.69 0.03 -10.94
C PHE A 29 9.10 -0.44 -12.28
N LEU A 30 8.64 -1.70 -12.34
CA LEU A 30 8.01 -2.26 -13.54
C LEU A 30 6.77 -1.47 -13.96
N MET A 31 5.95 -1.04 -12.99
CA MET A 31 4.75 -0.24 -13.26
C MET A 31 5.06 1.08 -13.99
N PHE A 32 6.21 1.70 -13.75
CA PHE A 32 6.57 2.98 -14.38
C PHE A 32 7.52 2.88 -15.58
N HIS A 33 8.43 1.91 -15.56
CA HIS A 33 9.49 1.80 -16.56
C HIS A 33 9.34 0.58 -17.49
N GLY A 34 8.41 -0.33 -17.17
CA GLY A 34 8.29 -1.62 -17.83
C GLY A 34 9.44 -2.58 -17.47
N PRO A 35 9.47 -3.79 -18.08
CA PRO A 35 10.55 -4.75 -17.91
C PRO A 35 11.92 -4.17 -18.24
N ILE A 36 12.92 -4.46 -17.39
CA ILE A 36 14.32 -4.08 -17.63
C ILE A 36 14.81 -4.59 -18.99
N ARG A 37 14.34 -5.78 -19.41
CA ARG A 37 14.63 -6.34 -20.74
C ARG A 37 14.26 -5.37 -21.87
N LEU A 38 13.08 -4.73 -21.81
CA LEU A 38 12.67 -3.76 -22.81
C LEU A 38 13.56 -2.50 -22.81
N LEU A 39 14.06 -2.09 -21.65
CA LEU A 39 15.01 -0.97 -21.56
C LEU A 39 16.35 -1.33 -22.21
N LEU A 40 16.83 -2.55 -21.99
CA LEU A 40 18.08 -3.05 -22.58
C LEU A 40 17.95 -3.29 -24.09
N GLU A 41 16.80 -3.75 -24.57
CA GLU A 41 16.52 -3.87 -26.01
C GLU A 41 16.56 -2.51 -26.70
N LYS A 42 16.05 -1.45 -26.06
CA LYS A 42 16.11 -0.07 -26.58
C LYS A 42 17.52 0.52 -26.51
N GLN A 43 18.26 0.26 -25.43
CA GLN A 43 19.63 0.75 -25.24
C GLN A 43 20.53 -0.34 -24.64
N PRO A 44 21.23 -1.12 -25.49
CA PRO A 44 22.02 -2.26 -25.05
C PRO A 44 23.22 -1.92 -24.15
N SER A 45 23.69 -0.66 -24.13
CA SER A 45 24.77 -0.23 -23.24
C SER A 45 24.41 -0.36 -21.75
N GLY A 46 23.11 -0.41 -21.43
CA GLY A 46 22.58 -0.48 -20.07
C GLY A 46 22.77 0.79 -19.24
N GLU A 47 23.32 1.87 -19.82
CA GLU A 47 23.55 3.13 -19.12
C GLU A 47 22.24 3.80 -18.66
N VAL A 48 21.26 3.82 -19.56
CA VAL A 48 19.92 4.35 -19.25
C VAL A 48 19.21 3.48 -18.22
N SER A 49 19.26 2.14 -18.37
CA SER A 49 18.69 1.21 -17.38
C SER A 49 19.29 1.42 -15.98
N ARG A 50 20.62 1.56 -15.90
CA ARG A 50 21.33 1.84 -14.63
C ARG A 50 20.90 3.17 -14.02
N SER A 51 20.76 4.21 -14.83
CA SER A 51 20.33 5.54 -14.38
C SER A 51 18.88 5.53 -13.84
N HIS A 52 17.96 4.85 -14.52
CA HIS A 52 16.58 4.67 -14.05
C HIS A 52 16.53 3.90 -12.73
N LEU A 53 17.22 2.75 -12.65
CA LEU A 53 17.24 1.94 -11.43
C LEU A 53 17.82 2.69 -10.25
N TYR A 54 18.98 3.35 -10.42
CA TYR A 54 19.63 4.09 -9.35
C TYR A 54 18.75 5.21 -8.83
N SER A 55 18.23 6.07 -9.72
CA SER A 55 17.39 7.19 -9.30
C SER A 55 16.10 6.72 -8.62
N PHE A 56 15.46 5.68 -9.15
CA PHE A 56 14.23 5.12 -8.60
C PHE A 56 14.44 4.51 -7.20
N ILE A 57 15.48 3.69 -7.04
CA ILE A 57 15.81 3.07 -5.74
C ILE A 57 16.16 4.13 -4.72
N MET A 58 16.94 5.15 -5.09
CA MET A 58 17.32 6.23 -4.18
C MET A 58 16.10 7.07 -3.76
N ASP A 59 15.16 7.32 -4.67
CA ASP A 59 13.90 7.99 -4.34
C ASP A 59 13.04 7.17 -3.39
N TYR A 60 12.93 5.86 -3.62
CA TYR A 60 12.20 4.97 -2.72
C TYR A 60 12.86 4.88 -1.34
N LEU A 61 14.19 4.69 -1.27
CA LEU A 61 14.92 4.59 -0.01
C LEU A 61 14.88 5.89 0.80
N SER A 62 14.64 7.04 0.15
CA SER A 62 14.51 8.32 0.83
C SER A 62 13.34 8.35 1.83
N ASP A 63 12.28 7.58 1.59
CA ASP A 63 11.14 7.43 2.53
C ASP A 63 11.55 6.73 3.84
N PHE A 64 12.66 5.99 3.81
CA PHE A 64 13.20 5.23 4.94
C PHE A 64 14.34 5.97 5.65
N LEU A 65 14.70 7.17 5.20
CA LEU A 65 15.72 7.98 5.86
C LEU A 65 15.10 8.82 6.98
N VAL A 66 15.61 8.63 8.20
CA VAL A 66 15.35 9.53 9.32
C VAL A 66 16.66 10.23 9.66
N GLY A 67 16.77 11.49 9.23
CA GLY A 67 18.04 12.21 9.21
C GLY A 67 19.01 11.54 8.24
N LYS A 68 20.14 11.04 8.74
CA LYS A 68 21.15 10.31 7.93
C LYS A 68 21.07 8.79 8.06
N LYS A 69 20.13 8.26 8.86
CA LYS A 69 20.05 6.83 9.17
C LYS A 69 18.93 6.18 8.37
N LEU A 70 19.27 5.13 7.63
CA LEU A 70 18.30 4.25 6.98
C LEU A 70 17.58 3.39 8.02
N GLN A 71 16.26 3.52 8.09
CA GLN A 71 15.39 2.75 8.97
C GLN A 71 14.63 1.70 8.16
N LEU A 72 15.23 0.51 8.04
CA LEU A 72 14.57 -0.64 7.44
C LEU A 72 13.55 -1.28 8.40
N PRO A 73 12.58 -2.06 7.88
CA PRO A 73 11.61 -2.79 8.70
C PRO A 73 12.29 -3.57 9.83
N SER A 74 11.79 -3.37 11.05
CA SER A 74 12.36 -3.97 12.26
C SER A 74 11.31 -4.70 13.09
N PHE A 75 11.70 -5.21 14.26
CA PHE A 75 10.77 -5.82 15.21
C PHE A 75 9.61 -4.88 15.63
N VAL A 76 9.76 -3.56 15.47
CA VAL A 76 8.69 -2.57 15.76
C VAL A 76 7.57 -2.61 14.70
N ASP A 77 7.87 -3.12 13.51
CA ASP A 77 6.93 -3.25 12.39
C ASP A 77 6.24 -4.64 12.35
N CYS A 78 6.33 -5.43 13.42
CA CYS A 78 5.84 -6.81 13.46
C CYS A 78 4.31 -6.97 13.31
N LEU A 79 3.55 -5.89 13.52
CA LEU A 79 2.09 -5.83 13.30
C LEU A 79 1.74 -5.00 12.05
N LYS A 80 2.66 -4.95 11.08
CA LYS A 80 2.43 -4.36 9.76
C LYS A 80 2.74 -5.41 8.69
N GLU A 81 2.02 -5.34 7.59
CA GLU A 81 2.26 -6.17 6.41
C GLU A 81 2.55 -5.28 5.20
N ARG A 82 3.52 -5.71 4.38
CA ARG A 82 3.87 -5.06 3.11
C ARG A 82 3.24 -5.83 1.96
N GLY A 83 3.01 -5.14 0.84
CA GLY A 83 2.34 -5.75 -0.31
C GLY A 83 0.88 -6.10 -0.02
N THR A 84 0.24 -5.33 0.87
CA THR A 84 -1.18 -5.44 1.18
C THR A 84 -1.83 -4.07 1.15
N VAL A 85 -3.15 -4.05 0.92
CA VAL A 85 -3.98 -2.85 0.95
C VAL A 85 -4.80 -2.78 2.23
N HIS A 86 -5.00 -1.58 2.75
CA HIS A 86 -5.83 -1.35 3.92
C HIS A 86 -7.23 -0.93 3.47
N MET A 87 -8.19 -1.85 3.54
CA MET A 87 -9.56 -1.55 3.14
C MET A 87 -10.36 -0.81 4.21
N LEU A 88 -11.05 0.26 3.80
CA LEU A 88 -12.02 0.96 4.63
C LEU A 88 -13.26 0.08 4.84
N THR A 89 -13.71 -0.04 6.09
CA THR A 89 -15.00 -0.66 6.38
C THR A 89 -16.08 0.38 6.14
N ILE A 90 -16.96 0.13 5.16
CA ILE A 90 -18.03 1.06 4.79
C ILE A 90 -19.39 0.47 5.14
N GLY A 91 -20.30 1.34 5.61
CA GLY A 91 -21.71 0.97 5.82
C GLY A 91 -22.44 0.75 4.49
N ARG A 92 -23.60 0.07 4.55
CA ARG A 92 -24.40 -0.27 3.37
C ARG A 92 -24.74 0.94 2.50
N ASP A 93 -25.14 2.05 3.11
CA ASP A 93 -25.53 3.27 2.39
C ASP A 93 -24.36 3.88 1.63
N ALA A 94 -23.18 3.98 2.26
CA ALA A 94 -21.98 4.46 1.60
C ALA A 94 -21.53 3.51 0.48
N ALA A 95 -21.67 2.19 0.66
CA ALA A 95 -21.34 1.22 -0.36
C ALA A 95 -22.18 1.37 -1.63
N ILE A 96 -23.47 1.69 -1.52
CA ILE A 96 -24.34 1.93 -2.69
C ILE A 96 -23.85 3.13 -3.50
N GLU A 97 -23.54 4.25 -2.82
CA GLU A 97 -23.04 5.46 -3.49
C GLU A 97 -21.68 5.23 -4.15
N VAL A 98 -20.78 4.49 -3.48
CA VAL A 98 -19.50 4.10 -4.05
C VAL A 98 -19.70 3.27 -5.32
N GLN A 99 -20.62 2.30 -5.31
CA GLN A 99 -20.91 1.49 -6.50
C GLN A 99 -21.49 2.33 -7.65
N ALA A 100 -22.36 3.30 -7.36
CA ALA A 100 -22.89 4.22 -8.37
C ALA A 100 -21.79 5.10 -8.98
N LEU A 101 -20.82 5.54 -8.16
CA LEU A 101 -19.65 6.27 -8.62
C LEU A 101 -18.77 5.37 -9.50
N VAL A 102 -18.38 4.17 -9.06
CA VAL A 102 -17.56 3.22 -9.84
C VAL A 102 -18.15 2.96 -11.22
N ARG A 103 -19.46 2.71 -11.30
CA ARG A 103 -20.14 2.54 -12.60
C ARG A 103 -20.00 3.73 -13.54
N THR A 104 -19.99 4.95 -12.99
CA THR A 104 -19.79 6.19 -13.76
C THR A 104 -18.34 6.33 -14.22
N LEU A 105 -17.38 5.87 -13.41
CA LEU A 105 -15.95 5.93 -13.72
C LEU A 105 -15.53 4.89 -14.76
N ASP A 106 -16.05 3.68 -14.65
CA ASP A 106 -15.72 2.58 -15.54
C ASP A 106 -16.38 2.77 -16.93
N SER A 107 -17.47 3.55 -17.01
CA SER A 107 -18.07 4.02 -18.28
C SER A 107 -17.32 5.25 -18.83
N CYS A 108 -16.13 5.04 -19.38
CA CYS A 108 -15.36 6.11 -20.02
C CYS A 108 -15.96 6.59 -21.36
N ILE A 109 -15.42 7.70 -21.89
CA ILE A 109 -15.76 8.21 -23.23
C ILE A 109 -15.30 7.21 -24.30
N GLY A 110 -16.23 6.80 -25.17
CA GLY A 110 -16.01 5.74 -26.14
C GLY A 110 -15.98 4.38 -25.45
N ASN A 111 -16.27 3.29 -26.16
CA ASN A 111 -16.42 1.93 -25.60
C ASN A 111 -15.16 1.32 -24.92
N ALA A 112 -14.19 2.13 -24.50
CA ALA A 112 -13.01 1.73 -23.78
C ALA A 112 -13.32 1.50 -22.29
N LEU A 113 -12.92 0.33 -21.80
CA LEU A 113 -12.98 0.00 -20.38
C LEU A 113 -11.89 0.77 -19.63
N CYS A 114 -12.31 1.59 -18.67
CA CYS A 114 -11.43 2.24 -17.72
C CYS A 114 -11.36 1.45 -16.42
N HIS A 115 -10.25 1.64 -15.69
CA HIS A 115 -10.09 1.07 -14.37
C HIS A 115 -10.00 2.18 -13.33
N SER A 116 -10.52 1.94 -12.14
CA SER A 116 -10.57 2.92 -11.07
C SER A 116 -10.02 2.36 -9.76
N LEU A 117 -9.40 3.24 -8.97
CA LEU A 117 -9.01 3.03 -7.59
C LEU A 117 -9.51 4.22 -6.77
N ILE A 118 -10.33 3.96 -5.75
CA ILE A 118 -10.90 4.99 -4.90
C ILE A 118 -10.32 4.84 -3.50
N LEU A 119 -9.69 5.90 -3.01
CA LEU A 119 -9.11 5.97 -1.67
C LEU A 119 -9.83 7.04 -0.85
N PHE A 120 -10.03 6.77 0.43
CA PHE A 120 -10.43 7.77 1.41
C PHE A 120 -9.34 7.86 2.47
N GLN A 121 -8.74 9.03 2.61
CA GLN A 121 -7.43 9.20 3.25
C GLN A 121 -6.39 8.30 2.57
N ASP A 122 -5.86 7.33 3.29
CA ASP A 122 -4.92 6.31 2.87
C ASP A 122 -5.51 4.89 2.95
N LEU A 123 -6.85 4.79 2.93
CA LEU A 123 -7.58 3.53 2.94
C LEU A 123 -8.27 3.29 1.59
N LEU A 124 -8.19 2.04 1.12
CA LEU A 124 -8.87 1.58 -0.08
C LEU A 124 -10.38 1.47 0.15
N VAL A 125 -11.16 2.14 -0.69
CA VAL A 125 -12.63 2.07 -0.68
C VAL A 125 -13.11 1.09 -1.75
N SER A 126 -12.59 1.21 -2.96
CA SER A 126 -12.99 0.35 -4.09
C SER A 126 -11.90 0.31 -5.16
N THR A 127 -11.89 -0.77 -5.93
CA THR A 127 -11.02 -0.94 -7.09
C THR A 127 -11.67 -1.83 -8.16
N SER A 128 -11.38 -1.55 -9.42
CA SER A 128 -11.67 -2.44 -10.56
C SER A 128 -10.40 -3.08 -11.16
N LEU A 129 -9.27 -3.01 -10.45
CA LEU A 129 -7.99 -3.60 -10.85
C LEU A 129 -7.80 -5.02 -10.28
N SER A 130 -6.86 -5.78 -10.86
CA SER A 130 -6.38 -7.02 -10.24
C SER A 130 -5.78 -6.77 -8.84
N PRO A 131 -5.72 -7.77 -7.95
CA PRO A 131 -5.09 -7.61 -6.64
C PRO A 131 -3.64 -7.08 -6.70
N GLU A 132 -2.83 -7.57 -7.64
CA GLU A 132 -1.44 -7.14 -7.81
C GLU A 132 -1.34 -5.67 -8.25
N ASP A 133 -2.10 -5.28 -9.27
CA ASP A 133 -2.13 -3.88 -9.72
C ASP A 133 -2.71 -2.94 -8.67
N THR A 134 -3.73 -3.40 -7.92
CA THR A 134 -4.31 -2.67 -6.80
C THR A 134 -3.23 -2.39 -5.75
N THR A 135 -2.47 -3.39 -5.34
CA THR A 135 -1.42 -3.25 -4.32
C THR A 135 -0.32 -2.27 -4.77
N ASN A 136 0.13 -2.35 -6.03
CA ASN A 136 1.16 -1.47 -6.57
C ASN A 136 0.67 -0.01 -6.65
N LEU A 137 -0.51 0.20 -7.24
CA LEU A 137 -1.06 1.54 -7.39
C LEU A 137 -1.46 2.15 -6.05
N PHE A 138 -1.99 1.35 -5.11
CA PHE A 138 -2.24 1.76 -3.72
C PHE A 138 -0.95 2.19 -3.03
N SER A 139 0.13 1.40 -3.13
CA SER A 139 1.42 1.73 -2.51
C SER A 139 1.98 3.04 -3.06
N TYR A 140 1.92 3.24 -4.38
CA TYR A 140 2.31 4.50 -4.99
C TYR A 140 1.43 5.68 -4.54
N ALA A 141 0.12 5.49 -4.50
CA ALA A 141 -0.82 6.53 -4.12
C ALA A 141 -0.58 7.00 -2.69
N VAL A 142 -0.40 6.06 -1.77
CA VAL A 142 -0.10 6.35 -0.36
C VAL A 142 1.27 7.01 -0.19
N LEU A 143 2.25 6.70 -1.06
CA LEU A 143 3.56 7.34 -1.04
C LEU A 143 3.56 8.77 -1.58
N ARG A 144 2.75 9.07 -2.62
CA ARG A 144 2.92 10.30 -3.43
C ARG A 144 1.65 11.09 -3.74
N LEU A 145 0.48 10.47 -3.67
CA LEU A 145 -0.76 11.02 -4.25
C LEU A 145 -1.87 11.29 -3.23
N THR A 146 -1.77 10.90 -1.97
CA THR A 146 -2.84 11.16 -0.98
C THR A 146 -2.82 12.60 -0.48
N PRO A 147 -3.95 13.14 0.00
CA PRO A 147 -4.02 14.52 0.50
C PRO A 147 -3.06 14.76 1.66
N SER A 148 -2.84 13.77 2.53
CA SER A 148 -1.89 13.87 3.65
C SER A 148 -0.46 14.08 3.17
N VAL A 149 -0.03 13.35 2.13
CA VAL A 149 1.29 13.51 1.51
C VAL A 149 1.43 14.89 0.84
N LEU A 150 0.41 15.35 0.13
CA LEU A 150 0.46 16.65 -0.56
C LEU A 150 0.40 17.85 0.39
N SER A 151 -0.32 17.73 1.51
CA SER A 151 -0.49 18.80 2.51
C SER A 151 0.59 18.78 3.61
N SER A 152 1.56 17.85 3.55
CA SER A 152 2.55 17.62 4.61
C SER A 152 1.94 17.32 5.99
N SER A 153 0.73 16.75 6.02
CA SER A 153 0.05 16.37 7.27
C SER A 153 0.50 14.97 7.73
N ALA A 154 0.84 14.84 9.01
CA ALA A 154 1.62 13.73 9.55
C ALA A 154 0.84 12.46 9.93
N SER A 155 -0.50 12.47 9.94
CA SER A 155 -1.26 11.27 10.31
C SER A 155 -1.58 10.40 9.10
N SER A 156 -0.79 9.34 8.94
CA SER A 156 -1.06 8.25 8.00
C SER A 156 -1.05 6.91 8.72
N TRP A 157 -2.02 6.07 8.38
CA TRP A 157 -2.07 4.66 8.73
C TRP A 157 -1.02 3.83 8.00
N SER A 158 -0.47 4.36 6.92
CA SER A 158 0.49 3.64 6.10
C SER A 158 1.81 3.42 6.81
N TYR A 159 2.40 2.26 6.54
CA TYR A 159 3.75 1.95 6.98
C TYR A 159 4.85 2.70 6.20
N LEU A 160 4.45 3.38 5.12
CA LEU A 160 5.31 3.96 4.10
C LEU A 160 5.74 5.41 4.39
N ILE A 161 5.05 6.12 5.28
CA ILE A 161 5.38 7.51 5.59
C ILE A 161 6.19 7.56 6.90
N ARG A 162 7.51 7.69 6.80
CA ARG A 162 8.41 7.93 7.94
C ARG A 162 9.44 9.06 7.74
N GLY A 163 9.57 9.62 6.54
CA GLY A 163 10.56 10.66 6.25
C GLY A 163 10.01 11.79 5.38
N ASN A 164 10.39 13.03 5.71
CA ASN A 164 10.12 14.23 4.90
C ASN A 164 11.38 14.66 4.12
N THR A 165 12.36 13.78 3.92
CA THR A 165 13.64 14.17 3.32
C THR A 165 13.55 14.20 1.79
N VAL A 166 13.75 15.39 1.21
CA VAL A 166 13.91 15.57 -0.23
C VAL A 166 15.18 14.83 -0.68
N SER A 167 15.02 13.90 -1.63
CA SER A 167 16.14 13.22 -2.27
C SER A 167 16.91 14.20 -3.18
N HIS A 168 18.00 14.77 -2.68
CA HIS A 168 18.95 15.55 -3.48
C HIS A 168 19.87 14.61 -4.30
N VAL A 169 19.30 13.74 -5.13
CA VAL A 169 20.09 13.06 -6.16
C VAL A 169 20.14 14.00 -7.34
N THR A 170 21.30 14.62 -7.53
CA THR A 170 21.60 15.46 -8.70
C THR A 170 21.39 14.65 -9.97
N GLN A 171 20.66 15.21 -10.94
CA GLN A 171 20.69 14.68 -12.30
C GLN A 171 22.15 14.72 -12.75
N HIS A 172 22.80 13.55 -12.87
CA HIS A 172 24.08 13.50 -13.55
C HIS A 172 23.84 14.00 -14.97
N GLY A 173 24.53 15.09 -15.32
CA GLY A 173 24.34 15.84 -16.57
C GLY A 173 24.57 14.94 -17.78
N GLY A 174 23.51 14.29 -18.23
CA GLY A 174 23.40 13.63 -19.50
C GLY A 174 22.56 14.49 -20.43
N ASN A 175 22.95 14.52 -21.70
CA ASN A 175 22.31 15.17 -22.83
C ASN A 175 20.78 15.34 -22.67
N VAL A 176 20.26 16.50 -23.07
CA VAL A 176 18.84 16.92 -23.00
C VAL A 176 17.85 15.88 -23.58
N GLY A 177 18.34 14.91 -24.37
CA GLY A 177 17.56 13.81 -24.94
C GLY A 177 17.24 12.62 -24.01
N ASN A 178 17.91 12.43 -22.85
CA ASN A 178 17.70 11.26 -21.96
C ASN A 178 17.26 11.68 -20.55
N ARG A 179 16.14 12.41 -20.43
CA ARG A 179 15.58 12.77 -19.12
C ARG A 179 15.07 11.51 -18.41
N VAL A 180 15.67 11.19 -17.27
CA VAL A 180 15.24 10.09 -16.39
C VAL A 180 13.93 10.49 -15.71
N ILE A 181 12.86 9.73 -15.97
CA ILE A 181 11.57 9.84 -15.27
C ILE A 181 11.77 9.35 -13.83
N ARG A 182 11.33 10.15 -12.84
CA ARG A 182 11.48 9.87 -11.40
C ARG A 182 10.12 9.94 -10.67
N PRO A 183 9.28 8.90 -10.80
CA PRO A 183 7.90 8.90 -10.27
C PRO A 183 7.82 9.06 -8.75
N LEU A 184 8.83 8.55 -8.04
CA LEU A 184 8.89 8.54 -6.59
C LEU A 184 9.53 9.80 -6.00
N GLN A 185 9.78 10.85 -6.79
CA GLN A 185 10.32 12.09 -6.24
C GLN A 185 9.27 12.84 -5.41
N HIS A 186 9.66 13.28 -4.21
CA HIS A 186 8.81 14.06 -3.32
C HIS A 186 8.51 15.46 -3.85
N GLY A 187 7.34 16.00 -3.51
CA GLY A 187 6.96 17.39 -3.81
C GLY A 187 6.77 17.68 -5.30
N LYS A 188 6.64 16.65 -6.13
CA LYS A 188 6.48 16.75 -7.59
C LYS A 188 5.03 16.72 -8.08
N TRP A 189 4.10 16.51 -7.16
CA TRP A 189 2.67 16.54 -7.44
C TRP A 189 2.06 17.78 -6.80
N SER A 190 1.18 18.45 -7.53
CA SER A 190 0.40 19.59 -7.06
C SER A 190 -1.06 19.46 -7.45
N LYS A 191 -1.96 20.02 -6.65
CA LYS A 191 -3.39 20.03 -6.94
C LYS A 191 -3.75 21.20 -7.85
N GLY A 192 -4.32 20.89 -9.00
CA GLY A 192 -4.88 21.86 -9.95
C GLY A 192 -6.20 22.46 -9.46
N LYS A 193 -6.66 23.51 -10.14
CA LYS A 193 -7.90 24.24 -9.80
C LYS A 193 -9.17 23.39 -9.99
N ASP A 194 -9.12 22.45 -10.92
CA ASP A 194 -10.17 21.50 -11.26
C ASP A 194 -10.19 20.26 -10.35
N GLY A 195 -9.32 20.21 -9.35
CA GLY A 195 -9.19 19.08 -8.42
C GLY A 195 -8.32 17.94 -8.93
N PHE A 196 -7.88 17.96 -10.19
CA PHE A 196 -6.92 16.99 -10.71
C PHE A 196 -5.51 17.28 -10.22
N LEU A 197 -4.70 16.23 -10.05
CA LEU A 197 -3.29 16.37 -9.76
C LEU A 197 -2.48 16.56 -11.04
N GLU A 198 -1.46 17.40 -10.92
CA GLU A 198 -0.53 17.77 -11.99
C GLU A 198 0.90 17.48 -11.55
N THR A 199 1.75 17.13 -12.51
CA THR A 199 3.17 16.85 -12.26
C THR A 199 4.03 17.15 -13.48
N ASP A 200 5.27 17.56 -13.25
CA ASP A 200 6.28 17.81 -14.30
C ASP A 200 7.20 16.60 -14.54
N ILE A 201 7.00 15.48 -13.82
CA ILE A 201 7.91 14.32 -13.81
C ILE A 201 8.10 13.73 -15.21
N TRP A 202 7.02 13.64 -16.00
CA TRP A 202 7.03 13.10 -17.36
C TRP A 202 7.46 14.12 -18.43
N GLY A 203 7.81 15.34 -18.04
CA GLY A 203 8.23 16.40 -18.95
C GLY A 203 7.09 17.27 -19.45
N MET A 204 7.44 18.17 -20.38
CA MET A 204 6.48 19.02 -21.09
C MET A 204 6.30 18.49 -22.51
N GLU A 205 5.13 18.75 -23.07
CA GLU A 205 4.86 18.45 -24.47
C GLU A 205 5.81 19.19 -25.43
N ALA A 206 5.88 18.72 -26.68
CA ALA A 206 6.59 19.39 -27.77
C ALA A 206 6.13 20.84 -28.02
N SER A 207 4.91 21.20 -27.59
CA SER A 207 4.35 22.55 -27.65
C SER A 207 4.81 23.47 -26.50
N GLY A 208 5.44 22.91 -25.46
CA GLY A 208 6.00 23.62 -24.31
C GLY A 208 5.00 24.23 -23.33
N ARG A 209 3.68 24.02 -23.51
CA ARG A 209 2.64 24.71 -22.73
C ARG A 209 1.96 23.84 -21.66
N VAL A 210 2.01 22.52 -21.79
CA VAL A 210 1.30 21.57 -20.92
C VAL A 210 2.25 20.43 -20.51
N ASN A 211 2.14 19.99 -19.26
CA ASN A 211 2.88 18.83 -18.77
C ASN A 211 2.34 17.54 -19.40
N SER A 212 3.23 16.63 -19.80
CA SER A 212 2.82 15.35 -20.37
C SER A 212 2.07 14.51 -19.34
N THR A 213 0.98 13.87 -19.78
CA THR A 213 0.17 13.07 -18.86
C THR A 213 0.92 11.82 -18.41
N PRO A 214 0.94 11.51 -17.10
CA PRO A 214 1.62 10.34 -16.57
C PRO A 214 1.13 9.04 -17.19
N LYS A 215 2.07 8.15 -17.51
CA LYS A 215 1.80 6.83 -18.10
C LYS A 215 2.38 5.72 -17.24
N ILE A 216 1.62 4.64 -17.08
CA ILE A 216 2.01 3.44 -16.34
C ILE A 216 1.71 2.17 -17.14
N TRP A 217 2.31 1.06 -16.72
CA TRP A 217 2.11 -0.29 -17.22
C TRP A 217 1.53 -1.18 -16.09
N PRO A 218 0.20 -1.31 -15.99
CA PRO A 218 -0.39 -2.30 -15.10
C PRO A 218 -0.05 -3.71 -15.58
N PHE A 219 0.28 -4.59 -14.64
CA PHE A 219 0.66 -5.99 -14.87
C PHE A 219 -0.43 -6.75 -15.62
N GLN A 220 -1.70 -6.61 -15.22
CA GLN A 220 -2.78 -7.39 -15.80
C GLN A 220 -2.99 -7.12 -17.30
N THR A 221 -2.82 -5.88 -17.73
CA THR A 221 -3.14 -5.48 -19.10
C THR A 221 -1.93 -5.50 -20.02
N GLU A 222 -0.71 -5.43 -19.46
CA GLU A 222 0.57 -5.26 -20.15
C GLU A 222 0.58 -4.10 -21.17
N LYS A 223 -0.41 -3.20 -21.07
CA LYS A 223 -0.64 -2.08 -21.97
C LYS A 223 -0.38 -0.79 -21.23
N GLN A 224 0.10 0.19 -21.97
CA GLN A 224 0.32 1.52 -21.43
C GLN A 224 -1.03 2.20 -21.15
N MET A 225 -1.20 2.68 -19.93
CA MET A 225 -2.38 3.39 -19.45
C MET A 225 -2.00 4.81 -19.04
N TYR A 226 -2.86 5.78 -19.32
CA TYR A 226 -2.77 7.11 -18.73
C TYR A 226 -3.28 7.08 -17.29
N LEU A 227 -2.56 7.74 -16.40
CA LEU A 227 -2.88 7.85 -14.97
C LEU A 227 -3.48 9.23 -14.69
N TYR A 228 -4.76 9.25 -14.32
CA TYR A 228 -5.45 10.44 -13.85
C TYR A 228 -5.70 10.34 -12.36
N VAL A 229 -5.45 11.43 -11.64
CA VAL A 229 -5.71 11.50 -10.21
C VAL A 229 -6.54 12.73 -9.94
N HIS A 230 -7.70 12.56 -9.32
CA HIS A 230 -8.58 13.63 -8.88
C HIS A 230 -8.77 13.55 -7.37
N GLN A 231 -8.70 14.71 -6.71
CA GLN A 231 -8.87 14.80 -5.26
C GLN A 231 -9.99 15.75 -4.86
N HIS A 232 -10.89 15.23 -4.03
CA HIS A 232 -11.91 16.04 -3.36
C HIS A 232 -11.86 15.81 -1.84
N LYS A 233 -11.42 16.84 -1.10
CA LYS A 233 -11.14 16.76 0.34
C LYS A 233 -10.29 15.51 0.68
N SER A 234 -10.86 14.55 1.41
CA SER A 234 -10.22 13.31 1.85
C SER A 234 -10.29 12.19 0.80
N LEU A 235 -11.04 12.36 -0.28
CA LEU A 235 -11.25 11.35 -1.31
C LEU A 235 -10.22 11.54 -2.44
N THR A 236 -9.51 10.47 -2.79
CA THR A 236 -8.62 10.40 -3.96
C THR A 236 -9.15 9.38 -4.94
N LEU A 237 -9.41 9.79 -6.16
CA LEU A 237 -9.83 8.94 -7.26
C LEU A 237 -8.67 8.82 -8.23
N ILE A 238 -8.31 7.59 -8.56
CA ILE A 238 -7.32 7.28 -9.57
C ILE A 238 -8.05 6.56 -10.70
N LEU A 239 -7.92 7.08 -11.92
CA LEU A 239 -8.52 6.52 -13.12
C LEU A 239 -7.41 6.15 -14.10
N LEU A 240 -7.46 4.93 -14.61
CA LEU A 240 -6.58 4.43 -15.65
C LEU A 240 -7.36 4.33 -16.96
N VAL A 241 -6.86 5.03 -17.98
CA VAL A 241 -7.47 5.05 -19.32
C VAL A 241 -6.48 4.44 -20.32
N PRO A 242 -6.89 3.47 -21.15
CA PRO A 242 -6.01 2.89 -22.17
C PRO A 242 -5.46 3.95 -23.12
N ALA A 243 -4.14 3.95 -23.32
CA ALA A 243 -3.50 4.96 -24.16
C ALA A 243 -3.95 4.89 -25.63
N SER A 244 -4.38 3.72 -26.09
CA SER A 244 -4.96 3.49 -27.42
C SER A 244 -6.33 4.14 -27.62
N SER A 245 -7.03 4.51 -26.53
CA SER A 245 -8.42 4.94 -26.58
C SER A 245 -8.60 6.46 -26.62
N ILE A 246 -7.51 7.23 -26.53
CA ILE A 246 -7.57 8.70 -26.54
C ILE A 246 -7.31 9.19 -27.97
N PRO A 247 -8.34 9.64 -28.71
CA PRO A 247 -8.15 10.22 -30.03
C PRO A 247 -7.34 11.52 -29.90
N ASN A 248 -6.35 11.71 -30.78
CA ASN A 248 -5.51 12.91 -30.88
C ASN A 248 -4.58 13.19 -29.69
N GLY A 249 -4.22 12.16 -28.91
CA GLY A 249 -3.23 12.31 -27.83
C GLY A 249 -3.71 13.23 -26.71
N GLU A 250 -2.89 14.19 -26.29
CA GLU A 250 -3.15 15.03 -25.11
C GLU A 250 -4.39 15.96 -25.28
N GLN A 251 -4.84 16.25 -26.50
CA GLN A 251 -6.07 17.03 -26.71
C GLN A 251 -7.34 16.24 -26.33
N GLY A 252 -7.31 14.91 -26.44
CA GLY A 252 -8.37 14.04 -25.93
C GLY A 252 -8.42 13.98 -24.39
N ILE A 253 -7.36 14.43 -23.72
CA ILE A 253 -7.26 14.39 -22.25
C ILE A 253 -8.12 15.47 -21.60
N SER A 254 -8.12 16.68 -22.15
CA SER A 254 -9.01 17.75 -21.68
C SER A 254 -10.47 17.34 -21.80
N ILE A 255 -10.83 16.61 -22.86
CA ILE A 255 -12.18 16.11 -23.09
C ILE A 255 -12.57 15.07 -22.02
N ILE A 256 -11.67 14.14 -21.71
CA ILE A 256 -11.89 13.13 -20.65
C ILE A 256 -12.04 13.80 -19.28
N ARG A 257 -11.17 14.76 -18.94
CA ARG A 257 -11.29 15.52 -17.68
C ARG A 257 -12.63 16.24 -17.59
N GLN A 258 -13.04 16.92 -18.66
CA GLN A 258 -14.31 17.66 -18.68
C GLN A 258 -15.50 16.71 -18.52
N TYR A 259 -15.56 15.63 -19.28
CA TYR A 259 -16.61 14.62 -19.15
C TYR A 259 -16.68 14.02 -17.74
N PHE A 260 -15.53 13.72 -17.15
CA PHE A 260 -15.47 13.22 -15.78
C PHE A 260 -16.09 14.22 -14.80
N LEU A 261 -15.74 15.50 -14.90
CA LEU A 261 -16.31 16.53 -14.03
C LEU A 261 -17.82 16.67 -14.23
N GLU A 262 -18.31 16.64 -15.47
CA GLU A 262 -19.74 16.75 -15.77
C GLU A 262 -20.55 15.57 -15.24
N ASN A 263 -20.01 14.34 -15.29
CA ASN A 263 -20.79 13.13 -14.99
C ASN A 263 -20.57 12.55 -13.57
N ALA A 264 -19.38 12.75 -13.00
CA ALA A 264 -18.99 12.14 -11.73
C ALA A 264 -18.96 13.11 -10.55
N TYR A 265 -18.85 14.43 -10.77
CA TYR A 265 -18.56 15.39 -9.69
C TYR A 265 -19.59 15.35 -8.55
N LEU A 266 -20.89 15.37 -8.84
CA LEU A 266 -21.92 15.27 -7.79
C LEU A 266 -21.81 13.97 -7.00
N LYS A 267 -21.53 12.84 -7.65
CA LYS A 267 -21.35 11.54 -6.98
C LYS A 267 -20.10 11.52 -6.11
N ILE A 268 -19.02 12.16 -6.55
CA ILE A 268 -17.80 12.34 -5.76
C ILE A 268 -18.09 13.09 -4.46
N MET A 269 -18.86 14.19 -4.53
CA MET A 269 -19.29 14.95 -3.35
C MET A 269 -20.10 14.08 -2.38
N THR A 270 -21.09 13.34 -2.89
CA THR A 270 -21.95 12.48 -2.09
C THR A 270 -21.17 11.35 -1.42
N VAL A 271 -20.28 10.69 -2.15
CA VAL A 271 -19.43 9.62 -1.60
C VAL A 271 -18.51 10.18 -0.52
N GLU A 272 -17.85 11.32 -0.75
CA GLU A 272 -17.01 11.94 0.28
C GLU A 272 -17.79 12.26 1.54
N GLU A 273 -18.98 12.86 1.43
CA GLU A 273 -19.82 13.20 2.58
C GLU A 273 -20.24 11.96 3.36
N LYS A 274 -20.69 10.90 2.67
CA LYS A 274 -21.12 9.65 3.30
C LYS A 274 -19.97 8.94 4.02
N LEU A 275 -18.80 8.88 3.39
CA LEU A 275 -17.60 8.28 4.00
C LEU A 275 -17.13 9.10 5.20
N SER A 276 -17.08 10.43 5.08
CA SER A 276 -16.69 11.32 6.18
C SER A 276 -17.63 11.20 7.39
N LYS A 277 -18.94 11.03 7.20
CA LYS A 277 -19.90 10.78 8.29
C LYS A 277 -19.71 9.43 8.98
N GLY A 278 -19.33 8.40 8.22
CA GLY A 278 -19.09 7.05 8.75
C GLY A 278 -17.66 6.81 9.26
N TRP A 279 -16.76 7.78 9.11
CA TRP A 279 -15.35 7.61 9.40
C TRP A 279 -15.07 7.66 10.91
N GLY A 280 -14.60 6.55 11.47
CA GLY A 280 -14.25 6.42 12.89
C GLY A 280 -12.93 7.09 13.31
N GLY A 281 -12.31 7.87 12.42
CA GLY A 281 -11.04 8.56 12.67
C GLY A 281 -9.83 7.63 12.74
N GLU A 282 -8.71 8.16 13.23
CA GLU A 282 -7.41 7.46 13.39
C GLU A 282 -7.45 6.25 14.34
N ASN A 283 -8.57 6.02 15.03
CA ASN A 283 -8.75 4.88 15.93
C ASN A 283 -9.87 3.93 15.46
N ALA A 284 -10.35 4.04 14.22
CA ALA A 284 -11.47 3.24 13.70
C ALA A 284 -11.30 1.72 13.87
N TYR A 285 -10.06 1.22 13.82
CA TYR A 285 -9.71 -0.19 13.99
C TYR A 285 -9.12 -0.53 15.36
N HIS A 286 -9.27 0.35 16.35
CA HIS A 286 -8.85 0.03 17.70
C HIS A 286 -9.80 -0.97 18.34
N VAL A 287 -9.26 -2.08 18.83
CA VAL A 287 -9.97 -3.01 19.70
C VAL A 287 -9.30 -3.01 21.08
N GLY A 288 -10.05 -2.62 22.11
CA GLY A 288 -9.54 -2.52 23.47
C GLY A 288 -9.04 -3.86 24.00
N GLY A 289 -7.83 -3.88 24.57
CA GLY A 289 -7.18 -5.09 25.06
C GLY A 289 -6.38 -5.89 24.01
N TYR A 290 -6.50 -5.55 22.72
CA TYR A 290 -5.82 -6.26 21.64
C TYR A 290 -4.84 -5.36 20.91
N ARG A 291 -3.72 -5.94 20.48
CA ARG A 291 -2.93 -5.42 19.35
C ARG A 291 -2.82 -6.52 18.33
N TYR A 292 -3.19 -6.23 17.10
CA TYR A 292 -3.36 -7.27 16.11
C TYR A 292 -2.98 -6.82 14.71
N LEU A 293 -2.74 -7.82 13.86
CA LEU A 293 -2.65 -7.73 12.41
C LEU A 293 -3.44 -8.90 11.82
N LEU A 294 -4.38 -8.58 10.96
CA LEU A 294 -5.15 -9.49 10.14
C LEU A 294 -4.66 -9.38 8.70
N ILE A 295 -4.49 -10.51 8.04
CA ILE A 295 -4.09 -10.59 6.64
C ILE A 295 -5.06 -11.54 5.94
N ASP A 296 -5.60 -11.10 4.81
CA ASP A 296 -6.32 -11.92 3.84
C ASP A 296 -5.40 -12.09 2.63
N GLY A 297 -4.75 -13.25 2.54
CA GLY A 297 -3.78 -13.54 1.49
C GLY A 297 -4.40 -13.65 0.09
N ASP A 298 -5.67 -14.04 -0.02
CA ASP A 298 -6.35 -14.17 -1.31
C ASP A 298 -6.62 -12.81 -1.94
N ARG A 299 -6.97 -11.83 -1.12
CA ARG A 299 -7.28 -10.48 -1.58
C ARG A 299 -6.13 -9.49 -1.43
N GLN A 300 -5.02 -9.91 -0.83
CA GLN A 300 -3.90 -9.05 -0.43
C GLN A 300 -4.36 -7.87 0.45
N ILE A 301 -5.30 -8.12 1.36
CA ILE A 301 -5.82 -7.09 2.27
C ILE A 301 -5.20 -7.28 3.65
N SER A 302 -4.89 -6.18 4.34
CA SER A 302 -4.53 -6.21 5.74
C SER A 302 -5.36 -5.24 6.58
N ARG A 303 -5.55 -5.60 7.86
CA ARG A 303 -6.13 -4.72 8.87
C ARG A 303 -5.33 -4.87 10.16
N ALA A 304 -4.86 -3.75 10.71
CA ALA A 304 -4.07 -3.77 11.93
C ALA A 304 -4.63 -2.80 12.98
N SER A 305 -4.18 -2.99 14.22
CA SER A 305 -4.36 -1.97 15.25
C SER A 305 -3.70 -0.65 14.86
N PRO A 306 -4.26 0.51 15.25
CA PRO A 306 -3.70 1.81 14.88
C PRO A 306 -2.24 1.97 15.34
N PRO A 307 -1.37 2.64 14.56
CA PRO A 307 0.05 2.79 14.90
C PRO A 307 0.29 3.34 16.31
N GLY A 308 -0.44 4.39 16.71
CA GLY A 308 -0.33 4.99 18.05
C GLY A 308 -0.77 4.06 19.19
N LYS A 309 -1.52 2.99 18.89
CA LYS A 309 -1.84 1.93 19.84
C LYS A 309 -0.73 0.88 19.85
N VAL A 310 -0.17 0.51 18.70
CA VAL A 310 0.94 -0.45 18.62
C VAL A 310 2.20 0.06 19.34
N THR A 311 2.46 1.37 19.30
CA THR A 311 3.60 1.99 20.03
C THR A 311 3.51 1.87 21.55
N THR A 312 2.35 1.50 22.11
CA THR A 312 2.21 1.27 23.55
C THR A 312 2.71 -0.11 23.99
N LEU A 313 3.02 -1.00 23.04
CA LEU A 313 3.56 -2.32 23.37
C LEU A 313 4.96 -2.19 23.94
N THR A 314 5.25 -2.98 24.96
CA THR A 314 6.59 -3.08 25.52
C THR A 314 7.56 -3.70 24.51
N LYS A 315 8.85 -3.39 24.66
CA LYS A 315 9.91 -3.92 23.79
C LYS A 315 9.93 -5.45 23.79
N GLU A 316 9.71 -6.06 24.95
CA GLU A 316 9.67 -7.52 25.13
C GLU A 316 8.53 -8.16 24.32
N SER A 317 7.35 -7.55 24.30
CA SER A 317 6.22 -8.00 23.48
C SER A 317 6.53 -7.92 21.99
N LEU A 318 7.10 -6.80 21.53
CA LEU A 318 7.46 -6.63 20.12
C LEU A 318 8.53 -7.62 19.67
N LEU A 319 9.54 -7.90 20.52
CA LEU A 319 10.56 -8.90 20.23
C LEU A 319 9.98 -10.33 20.19
N ALA A 320 9.08 -10.66 21.11
CA ALA A 320 8.38 -11.95 21.08
C ALA A 320 7.54 -12.09 19.81
N MET A 321 6.82 -11.03 19.42
CA MET A 321 6.01 -10.98 18.20
C MET A 321 6.88 -11.10 16.94
N SER A 322 8.05 -10.48 16.91
CA SER A 322 9.01 -10.63 15.81
C SER A 322 9.52 -12.07 15.67
N LYS A 323 9.83 -12.75 16.79
CA LYS A 323 10.22 -14.17 16.78
C LYS A 323 9.08 -15.08 16.34
N LEU A 324 7.85 -14.76 16.74
CA LEU A 324 6.65 -15.46 16.28
C LEU A 324 6.52 -15.35 14.75
N ARG A 325 6.64 -14.14 14.19
CA ARG A 325 6.62 -13.89 12.74
C ARG A 325 7.71 -14.68 12.02
N GLU A 326 8.93 -14.68 12.53
CA GLU A 326 10.04 -15.44 11.95
C GLU A 326 9.77 -16.95 11.91
N LYS A 327 9.19 -17.51 12.99
CA LYS A 327 8.80 -18.93 13.01
C LYS A 327 7.74 -19.23 11.95
N ILE A 328 6.75 -18.36 11.80
CA ILE A 328 5.71 -18.50 10.78
C ILE A 328 6.28 -18.40 9.36
N ASP A 329 7.20 -17.48 9.10
CA ASP A 329 7.86 -17.35 7.79
C ASP A 329 8.64 -18.62 7.43
N LEU A 330 9.30 -19.25 8.41
CA LEU A 330 10.00 -20.52 8.24
C LEU A 330 9.02 -21.65 7.89
N GLU A 331 7.90 -21.77 8.60
CA GLU A 331 6.86 -22.78 8.31
C GLU A 331 6.27 -22.60 6.90
N LYS A 332 5.99 -21.36 6.49
CA LYS A 332 5.52 -21.08 5.12
C LYS A 332 6.56 -21.43 4.06
N SER A 333 7.84 -21.22 4.36
CA SER A 333 8.93 -21.54 3.44
C SER A 333 9.08 -23.05 3.28
N ARG A 334 8.94 -23.83 4.36
CA ARG A 334 8.91 -25.30 4.33
C ARG A 334 7.72 -25.83 3.54
N ALA A 335 6.52 -25.32 3.80
CA ALA A 335 5.32 -25.73 3.07
C ALA A 335 5.44 -25.52 1.54
N LYS A 336 6.10 -24.45 1.10
CA LYS A 336 6.38 -24.20 -0.32
C LYS A 336 7.36 -25.22 -0.94
N GLN A 337 8.33 -25.72 -0.16
CA GLN A 337 9.30 -26.70 -0.62
C GLN A 337 8.71 -28.10 -0.70
N ASP A 338 7.82 -28.44 0.24
CA ASP A 338 7.23 -29.78 0.33
C ASP A 338 6.21 -30.06 -0.79
N GLY A 339 5.83 -29.07 -1.60
CA GLY A 339 4.91 -29.23 -2.74
C GLY A 339 3.49 -29.66 -2.36
N VAL A 340 3.21 -29.80 -1.07
CA VAL A 340 1.90 -30.14 -0.54
C VAL A 340 1.01 -28.90 -0.68
N GLY A 341 0.12 -28.92 -1.68
CA GLY A 341 -0.86 -27.86 -1.91
C GLY A 341 -1.94 -27.74 -0.81
N GLU A 342 -1.86 -28.55 0.25
CA GLU A 342 -2.72 -28.43 1.42
C GLU A 342 -2.21 -27.32 2.34
N GLU A 343 -3.04 -26.30 2.50
CA GLU A 343 -2.81 -25.24 3.48
C GLU A 343 -2.99 -25.80 4.87
N LYS A 344 -1.87 -26.12 5.50
CA LYS A 344 -1.85 -26.52 6.91
C LYS A 344 -2.34 -25.36 7.76
N GLU A 345 -3.32 -25.64 8.60
CA GLU A 345 -3.67 -24.76 9.70
C GLU A 345 -2.50 -24.74 10.68
N VAL A 346 -2.03 -23.55 10.99
CA VAL A 346 -0.88 -23.36 11.87
C VAL A 346 -1.26 -22.42 12.98
N GLU A 347 -1.10 -22.88 14.22
CA GLU A 347 -1.14 -22.03 15.40
C GLU A 347 0.23 -22.02 16.08
N VAL A 348 0.71 -20.82 16.38
CA VAL A 348 1.90 -20.63 17.21
C VAL A 348 1.55 -19.67 18.33
N THR A 349 1.81 -20.09 19.57
CA THR A 349 1.61 -19.27 20.76
C THR A 349 2.91 -19.18 21.56
N ILE A 350 3.35 -17.96 21.87
CA ILE A 350 4.56 -17.69 22.65
C ILE A 350 4.18 -16.87 23.89
N ARG A 351 4.63 -17.36 25.05
CA ARG A 351 4.66 -16.61 26.30
C ARG A 351 5.91 -15.71 26.31
N ALA A 352 5.72 -14.41 26.37
CA ALA A 352 6.80 -13.45 26.53
C ALA A 352 7.19 -13.29 28.01
N LYS A 353 8.42 -12.79 28.27
CA LYS A 353 8.99 -12.64 29.62
C LYS A 353 8.27 -11.62 30.49
N ASN A 354 7.65 -10.64 29.86
CA ASN A 354 6.86 -9.57 30.48
C ASN A 354 5.41 -9.98 30.74
N ASN A 355 5.12 -11.27 30.75
CA ASN A 355 3.78 -11.79 30.91
C ASN A 355 2.79 -11.36 29.80
N ALA A 356 3.27 -11.08 28.58
CA ALA A 356 2.42 -10.98 27.38
C ALA A 356 2.26 -12.33 26.66
N TRP A 357 1.12 -12.51 25.99
CA TRP A 357 0.93 -13.58 25.00
C TRP A 357 1.06 -13.00 23.61
N VAL A 358 1.84 -13.66 22.75
CA VAL A 358 1.87 -13.38 21.31
C VAL A 358 1.45 -14.62 20.56
N ILE A 359 0.49 -14.47 19.66
CA ILE A 359 -0.26 -15.57 19.07
C ILE A 359 -0.34 -15.34 17.56
N SER A 360 -0.19 -16.41 16.78
CA SER A 360 -0.50 -16.43 15.36
C SER A 360 -1.38 -17.62 15.05
N ARG A 361 -2.41 -17.40 14.25
CA ARG A 361 -3.28 -18.45 13.70
C ARG A 361 -3.44 -18.24 12.20
N ILE A 362 -3.16 -19.29 11.43
CA ILE A 362 -3.26 -19.30 9.98
C ILE A 362 -4.30 -20.33 9.57
N THR A 363 -5.30 -19.88 8.82
CA THR A 363 -6.43 -20.70 8.35
C THR A 363 -6.79 -20.24 6.94
N ARG A 364 -6.78 -21.14 5.95
CA ARG A 364 -7.25 -20.87 4.57
C ARG A 364 -6.72 -19.55 3.98
N ARG A 365 -5.39 -19.39 3.91
CA ARG A 365 -4.64 -18.16 3.52
C ARG A 365 -4.91 -16.89 4.32
N LYS A 366 -5.72 -16.96 5.37
CA LYS A 366 -5.90 -15.85 6.31
C LYS A 366 -4.94 -16.02 7.46
N GLU A 367 -4.44 -14.91 7.95
CA GLU A 367 -3.47 -14.88 9.03
C GLU A 367 -3.92 -13.88 10.08
N LEU A 368 -3.94 -14.34 11.33
CA LEU A 368 -4.11 -13.50 12.50
C LEU A 368 -2.78 -13.50 13.27
N TYR A 369 -2.37 -12.32 13.67
CA TYR A 369 -1.28 -12.06 14.58
C TYR A 369 -1.79 -11.19 15.71
N MET A 370 -1.52 -11.56 16.95
CA MET A 370 -2.12 -10.91 18.12
C MET A 370 -1.13 -10.82 19.27
N VAL A 371 -1.17 -9.70 19.99
CA VAL A 371 -0.44 -9.45 21.23
C VAL A 371 -1.45 -9.08 22.32
N LEU A 372 -1.38 -9.80 23.45
CA LEU A 372 -2.17 -9.59 24.65
C LEU A 372 -1.23 -9.29 25.82
N GLU A 373 -1.07 -8.01 26.16
CA GLU A 373 -0.32 -7.59 27.35
C GLU A 373 -1.21 -7.61 28.59
N LYS A 374 -0.63 -7.88 29.78
CA LYS A 374 -1.34 -7.97 31.06
C LYS A 374 -2.44 -9.05 31.08
N ALA A 375 -2.26 -10.09 30.27
CA ALA A 375 -3.16 -11.24 30.19
C ALA A 375 -2.86 -12.28 31.28
N ASN A 376 -3.86 -13.12 31.60
CA ASN A 376 -3.75 -14.23 32.55
C ASN A 376 -2.62 -15.20 32.13
N GLU A 377 -2.07 -15.96 33.07
CA GLU A 377 -0.92 -16.83 32.88
C GLU A 377 -1.22 -18.13 32.10
N THR A 378 -2.50 -18.42 31.81
CA THR A 378 -2.89 -19.67 31.16
C THR A 378 -3.02 -19.52 29.64
N VAL A 379 -2.59 -20.56 28.91
CA VAL A 379 -2.76 -20.63 27.45
C VAL A 379 -4.24 -20.73 27.06
N LEU A 380 -5.07 -21.31 27.93
CA LEU A 380 -6.53 -21.40 27.75
C LEU A 380 -7.16 -20.00 27.68
N TYR A 381 -6.74 -19.07 28.52
CA TYR A 381 -7.19 -17.68 28.46
C TYR A 381 -6.79 -17.02 27.14
N ALA A 382 -5.54 -17.23 26.69
CA ALA A 382 -5.07 -16.70 25.42
C ALA A 382 -5.90 -17.23 24.24
N SER A 383 -6.21 -18.52 24.23
CA SER A 383 -7.06 -19.15 23.20
C SER A 383 -8.49 -18.59 23.21
N ASP A 384 -9.14 -18.49 24.37
CA ASP A 384 -10.49 -17.92 24.51
C ASP A 384 -10.56 -16.46 24.03
N MET A 385 -9.50 -15.67 24.26
CA MET A 385 -9.42 -14.30 23.74
C MET A 385 -9.32 -14.25 22.21
N VAL A 386 -8.60 -15.20 21.60
CA VAL A 386 -8.55 -15.33 20.13
C VAL A 386 -9.92 -15.73 19.59
N GLU A 387 -10.62 -16.69 20.23
CA GLU A 387 -11.96 -17.10 19.84
C GLU A 387 -12.97 -15.94 19.89
N LYS A 388 -12.98 -15.20 21.00
CA LYS A 388 -13.83 -14.01 21.15
C LYS A 388 -13.56 -12.96 20.07
N PHE A 389 -12.27 -12.73 19.77
CA PHE A 389 -11.88 -11.80 18.71
C PHE A 389 -12.30 -12.29 17.33
N SER A 390 -12.07 -13.57 17.03
CA SER A 390 -12.42 -14.24 15.77
C SER A 390 -13.92 -14.14 15.50
N ASN A 391 -14.73 -14.56 16.47
CA ASN A 391 -16.19 -14.53 16.35
C ASN A 391 -16.74 -13.12 16.15
N ARG A 392 -16.21 -12.14 16.89
CA ARG A 392 -16.74 -10.77 16.85
C ARG A 392 -16.27 -9.95 15.65
N TYR A 393 -15.03 -10.14 15.19
CA TYR A 393 -14.40 -9.23 14.21
C TYR A 393 -13.98 -9.93 12.91
N CYS A 394 -13.94 -11.25 12.89
CA CYS A 394 -13.49 -12.06 11.76
C CYS A 394 -14.54 -13.09 11.31
N ASN A 395 -15.78 -13.01 11.78
CA ASN A 395 -16.86 -13.95 11.49
C ASN A 395 -16.48 -15.42 11.76
N GLY A 396 -15.71 -15.68 12.82
CA GLY A 396 -15.27 -17.02 13.18
C GLY A 396 -14.18 -17.61 12.28
N ALA A 397 -13.59 -16.82 11.36
CA ALA A 397 -12.60 -17.34 10.38
C ALA A 397 -11.33 -17.95 10.99
N PHE A 398 -11.07 -17.68 12.27
CA PHE A 398 -9.94 -18.22 13.02
C PHE A 398 -10.41 -19.07 14.19
N SER A 399 -11.68 -19.46 14.25
CA SER A 399 -12.17 -20.28 15.35
C SER A 399 -11.78 -21.74 15.15
N LEU A 400 -11.35 -22.39 16.23
CA LEU A 400 -11.17 -23.84 16.27
C LEU A 400 -12.57 -24.42 16.47
N ASP A 401 -13.13 -25.08 15.45
CA ASP A 401 -14.46 -25.71 15.51
C ASP A 401 -14.64 -26.62 16.75
#